data_AF-A0A1Y2T823-F1
#
_entry.id   AF-A0A1Y2T823-F1
#
_cell.length_a   1.000
_cell.length_b   1.000
_cell.length_c   1.000
_cell.angle_alpha   90.00
_cell.angle_beta   90.00
_cell.angle_gamma   90.00
#
_symmetry.space_group_name_H-M   'P 1'
#
loop_
_entity.id
_entity.type
_entity.pdbx_description
1 polymer ?
#
loop_
_entity_poly.entity_id
_entity_poly.type
_entity_poly.pdbx_seq_one_letter_code
_entity_poly.pdbx_strand_id
1 'polypeptide(L)'
;MALARQLEDEAYRRQVIERVEAVRPQGRGGAALLPAVLGLSGAAAVRRALAEGLGMRVVEVLLPPPSVPGLRLADALRRAVQQAGVDLAIGARAVEARREGGRVRHVVTRGPGGRITYEAEAYVLATGGLMGNGLTAEGRSVREPLFDLPVSAPDGEWADPRFLPAEGHPFVRVGVAVDGRLRPPGYTNLFVCGRALAGYDPYAEGSGGGVAVATGGAAGREAARLVAGGEPR
;
A
#
# COMPACT_ATOMS: atom_id res chain seq x y z
N MET A 1 17.29 -5.19 -3.73
CA MET A 1 17.31 -5.87 -2.42
C MET A 1 18.71 -6.27 -1.97
N ALA A 2 19.48 -7.02 -2.77
CA ALA A 2 20.85 -7.44 -2.39
C ALA A 2 21.77 -6.26 -2.03
N LEU A 3 21.81 -5.22 -2.88
CA LEU A 3 22.60 -4.01 -2.62
C LEU A 3 22.21 -3.31 -1.32
N ALA A 4 20.91 -3.30 -0.99
CA ALA A 4 20.44 -2.70 0.26
C ALA A 4 20.94 -3.45 1.49
N ARG A 5 21.01 -4.79 1.42
CA ARG A 5 21.63 -5.59 2.49
C ARG A 5 23.14 -5.37 2.57
N GLN A 6 23.82 -5.27 1.43
CA GLN A 6 25.26 -5.02 1.41
C GLN A 6 25.62 -3.66 2.03
N LEU A 7 24.82 -2.62 1.81
CA LEU A 7 25.04 -1.31 2.44
C LEU A 7 24.81 -1.31 3.96
N GLU A 8 24.22 -2.35 4.54
CA GLU A 8 24.16 -2.53 5.99
C GLU A 8 25.47 -3.09 6.57
N ASP A 9 26.37 -3.65 5.74
CA ASP A 9 27.72 -4.03 6.13
C ASP A 9 28.67 -2.81 6.15
N GLU A 10 29.47 -2.70 7.21
CA GLU A 10 30.35 -1.55 7.40
C GLU A 10 31.52 -1.51 6.41
N ALA A 11 32.14 -2.65 6.12
CA ALA A 11 33.27 -2.72 5.20
C ALA A 11 32.82 -2.34 3.78
N TYR A 12 31.66 -2.84 3.35
CA TYR A 12 31.08 -2.47 2.06
C TYR A 12 30.73 -0.98 2.00
N ARG A 13 30.17 -0.40 3.07
CA ARG A 13 29.93 1.06 3.11
C ARG A 13 31.20 1.88 2.94
N ARG A 14 32.29 1.51 3.60
CA ARG A 14 33.59 2.22 3.45
C ARG A 14 34.07 2.18 1.99
N GLN A 15 34.00 1.03 1.34
CA GLN A 15 34.34 0.91 -0.09
C GLN A 15 33.47 1.80 -0.98
N VAL A 16 32.18 1.95 -0.66
CA VAL A 16 31.28 2.84 -1.41
C VAL A 16 31.66 4.30 -1.20
N ILE A 17 31.99 4.70 0.04
CA ILE A 17 32.45 6.06 0.36
C ILE A 17 33.71 6.39 -0.46
N GLU A 18 34.73 5.53 -0.40
CA GLU A 18 35.99 5.70 -1.15
C GLU A 18 35.75 5.85 -2.65
N ARG A 19 34.88 5.00 -3.23
CA ARG A 19 34.54 5.06 -4.65
C ARG A 19 33.81 6.35 -5.03
N VAL A 20 32.88 6.80 -4.20
CA VAL A 20 32.16 8.06 -4.44
C VAL A 20 33.11 9.25 -4.31
N GLU A 21 34.01 9.26 -3.33
CA GLU A 21 35.03 10.31 -3.19
C GLU A 21 35.99 10.37 -4.38
N ALA A 22 36.36 9.21 -4.95
CA ALA A 22 37.24 9.15 -6.12
C ALA A 22 36.61 9.76 -7.39
N VAL A 23 35.28 9.77 -7.50
CA VAL A 23 34.56 10.27 -8.70
C VAL A 23 33.81 11.58 -8.46
N ARG A 24 33.78 12.10 -7.23
CA ARG A 24 33.02 13.33 -6.94
C ARG A 24 33.66 14.54 -7.64
N PRO A 25 32.86 15.42 -8.26
CA PRO A 25 33.37 16.67 -8.81
C PRO A 25 34.05 17.53 -7.74
N GLN A 26 35.10 18.27 -8.12
CA GLN A 26 35.75 19.23 -7.22
C GLN A 26 34.85 20.47 -7.02
N GLY A 27 34.60 20.85 -5.76
CA GLY A 27 33.76 22.01 -5.43
C GLY A 27 33.34 22.02 -3.94
N ARG A 28 32.79 23.14 -3.48
CA ARG A 28 32.23 23.26 -2.12
C ARG A 28 30.73 22.98 -2.13
N GLY A 29 30.29 22.02 -1.30
CA GLY A 29 28.89 21.70 -1.06
C GLY A 29 28.27 20.78 -2.11
N GLY A 30 27.24 20.02 -1.70
CA GLY A 30 26.53 19.09 -2.59
C GLY A 30 25.61 18.13 -1.85
N ALA A 31 24.92 17.28 -2.61
CA ALA A 31 24.18 16.13 -2.09
C ALA A 31 24.47 14.90 -2.95
N ALA A 32 24.71 13.76 -2.28
CA ALA A 32 24.81 12.47 -2.94
C ALA A 32 23.41 11.90 -3.13
N LEU A 33 22.99 11.83 -4.39
CA LEU A 33 21.76 11.15 -4.81
C LEU A 33 22.10 9.69 -5.05
N LEU A 34 21.65 8.82 -4.14
CA LEU A 34 21.87 7.38 -4.25
C LEU A 34 20.59 6.69 -4.69
N PRO A 35 20.68 5.54 -5.39
CA PRO A 35 19.52 4.69 -5.59
C PRO A 35 18.88 4.36 -4.23
N ALA A 36 17.56 4.16 -4.17
CA ALA A 36 16.85 3.83 -2.94
C ALA A 36 17.22 2.43 -2.40
N VAL A 37 18.42 2.32 -1.83
CA VAL A 37 19.05 1.08 -1.37
C VAL A 37 19.80 1.28 -0.05
N LEU A 38 19.50 2.29 0.74
CA LEU A 38 20.31 2.60 1.95
C LEU A 38 20.09 1.62 3.12
N GLY A 39 19.65 0.39 2.87
CA GLY A 39 19.34 -0.59 3.92
C GLY A 39 17.85 -0.93 3.99
N LEU A 40 17.56 -2.09 4.58
CA LEU A 40 16.22 -2.62 4.80
C LEU A 40 15.73 -2.41 6.24
N SER A 41 16.65 -2.41 7.19
CA SER A 41 16.40 -2.24 8.62
C SER A 41 17.25 -1.12 9.21
N GLY A 42 18.46 -0.91 8.69
CA GLY A 42 19.43 0.07 9.18
C GLY A 42 19.44 1.40 8.44
N ALA A 43 18.37 1.76 7.72
CA ALA A 43 18.39 2.86 6.76
C ALA A 43 18.87 4.21 7.31
N ALA A 44 18.42 4.58 8.51
CA ALA A 44 18.85 5.81 9.16
C ALA A 44 20.35 5.79 9.50
N ALA A 45 20.86 4.65 9.99
CA ALA A 45 22.27 4.49 10.35
C ALA A 45 23.17 4.50 9.12
N VAL A 46 22.79 3.80 8.06
CA VAL A 46 23.51 3.80 6.77
C VAL A 46 23.54 5.19 6.16
N ARG A 47 22.39 5.89 6.11
CA ARG A 47 22.32 7.26 5.59
C ARG A 47 23.24 8.20 6.38
N ARG A 48 23.24 8.09 7.71
CA ARG A 48 24.10 8.89 8.58
C ARG A 48 25.59 8.61 8.32
N ALA A 49 25.98 7.34 8.30
CA ALA A 49 27.37 6.95 8.06
C ALA A 49 27.89 7.41 6.69
N LEU A 50 27.06 7.30 5.64
CA LEU A 50 27.41 7.82 4.31
C LEU A 50 27.51 9.34 4.30
N ALA A 51 26.61 10.04 5.01
CA ALA A 51 26.63 11.50 5.04
C ALA A 51 27.86 12.04 5.78
N GLU A 52 28.22 11.40 6.89
CA GLU A 52 29.44 11.69 7.65
C GLU A 52 30.69 11.38 6.83
N GLY A 53 30.77 10.18 6.22
CA GLY A 53 31.93 9.76 5.43
C GLY A 53 32.15 10.58 4.16
N LEU A 54 31.08 11.07 3.53
CA LEU A 54 31.18 11.89 2.32
C LEU A 54 31.25 13.41 2.60
N GLY A 55 31.00 13.82 3.85
CA GLY A 55 30.89 15.23 4.23
C GLY A 55 29.76 15.98 3.51
N MET A 56 28.69 15.28 3.10
CA MET A 56 27.57 15.86 2.34
C MET A 56 26.24 15.20 2.67
N ARG A 57 25.13 15.86 2.30
CA ARG A 57 23.79 15.26 2.47
C ARG A 57 23.65 14.05 1.56
N VAL A 58 23.07 12.96 2.08
CA VAL A 58 22.73 11.76 1.29
C VAL A 58 21.22 11.63 1.19
N VAL A 59 20.72 11.46 -0.04
CA VAL A 59 19.29 11.36 -0.36
C VAL A 59 19.06 10.15 -1.26
N GLU A 60 17.97 9.43 -1.03
CA GLU A 60 17.53 8.34 -1.91
C GLU A 60 16.67 8.86 -3.06
N VAL A 61 16.97 8.40 -4.27
CA VAL A 61 16.12 8.57 -5.44
C VAL A 61 15.26 7.31 -5.58
N LEU A 62 13.94 7.50 -5.66
CA LEU A 62 13.00 6.41 -5.87
C LEU A 62 13.30 5.69 -7.18
N LEU A 63 13.28 4.36 -7.13
CA LEU A 63 13.51 3.48 -8.27
C LEU A 63 12.19 2.78 -8.66
N PRO A 64 12.07 2.30 -9.91
CA PRO A 64 11.04 1.34 -10.27
C PRO A 64 11.02 0.13 -9.32
N PRO A 65 9.90 -0.60 -9.21
CA PRO A 65 9.78 -1.74 -8.31
C PRO A 65 10.92 -2.76 -8.48
N PRO A 66 11.39 -3.40 -7.38
CA PRO A 66 10.86 -3.31 -6.01
C PRO A 66 11.32 -2.06 -5.23
N SER A 67 10.39 -1.44 -4.50
CA SER A 67 10.67 -0.25 -3.67
C SER A 67 11.19 -0.64 -2.29
N VAL A 68 12.51 -0.49 -2.06
CA VAL A 68 13.12 -0.69 -0.73
C VAL A 68 12.49 0.23 0.33
N PRO A 69 12.29 1.55 0.10
CA PRO A 69 11.60 2.40 1.05
C PRO A 69 10.16 1.95 1.33
N GLY A 70 9.45 1.46 0.31
CA GLY A 70 8.11 0.87 0.46
C GLY A 70 8.12 -0.37 1.35
N LEU A 71 9.12 -1.24 1.21
CA LEU A 71 9.30 -2.39 2.09
C LEU A 71 9.62 -1.99 3.54
N ARG A 72 10.45 -0.94 3.73
CA ARG A 72 10.71 -0.38 5.06
C ARG A 72 9.44 0.15 5.72
N LEU A 73 8.62 0.87 4.95
CA LEU A 73 7.33 1.38 5.43
C LEU A 73 6.39 0.23 5.80
N ALA A 74 6.30 -0.81 4.96
CA ALA A 74 5.47 -1.98 5.24
C ALA A 74 5.92 -2.73 6.51
N ASP A 75 7.24 -2.87 6.72
CA ASP A 75 7.78 -3.49 7.94
C ASP A 75 7.48 -2.63 9.18
N ALA A 76 7.67 -1.31 9.10
CA ALA A 76 7.36 -0.39 10.19
C ALA A 76 5.87 -0.44 10.59
N LEU A 77 4.97 -0.42 9.61
CA LEU A 77 3.52 -0.54 9.85
C LEU A 77 3.16 -1.89 10.47
N ARG A 78 3.75 -2.99 9.98
CA ARG A 78 3.57 -4.34 10.53
C ARG A 78 3.98 -4.40 12.01
N ARG A 79 5.16 -3.87 12.34
CA ARG A 79 5.63 -3.82 13.74
C ARG A 79 4.71 -2.98 14.62
N ALA A 80 4.25 -1.83 14.12
CA ALA A 80 3.37 -0.95 14.86
C ALA A 80 2.04 -1.65 15.24
N VAL A 81 1.42 -2.37 14.30
CA VAL A 81 0.17 -3.11 14.60
C VAL A 81 0.42 -4.31 15.53
N GLN A 82 1.54 -5.02 15.39
CA GLN A 82 1.91 -6.10 16.31
C GLN A 82 2.14 -5.59 17.74
N GLN A 83 2.84 -4.46 17.89
CA GLN A 83 3.05 -3.81 19.18
C GLN A 83 1.76 -3.28 19.81
N ALA A 84 0.77 -2.94 18.98
CA ALA A 84 -0.57 -2.57 19.43
C ALA A 84 -1.45 -3.79 19.80
N GLY A 85 -0.94 -5.02 19.74
CA GLY A 85 -1.67 -6.23 20.08
C GLY A 85 -2.67 -6.69 19.01
N VAL A 86 -2.50 -6.25 17.75
CA VAL A 86 -3.37 -6.69 16.66
C VAL A 86 -2.98 -8.10 16.22
N ASP A 87 -3.97 -9.00 16.19
CA ASP A 87 -3.80 -10.34 15.63
C ASP A 87 -3.63 -10.29 14.11
N LEU A 88 -2.50 -10.82 13.62
CA LEU A 88 -2.18 -10.86 12.18
C LEU A 88 -2.26 -12.27 11.62
N ALA A 89 -3.28 -12.54 10.80
CA ALA A 89 -3.40 -13.77 10.02
C ALA A 89 -2.58 -13.68 8.71
N ILE A 90 -1.28 -13.94 8.79
CA ILE A 90 -0.38 -13.89 7.61
C ILE A 90 -0.50 -15.19 6.80
N GLY A 91 -0.54 -15.08 5.48
CA GLY A 91 -0.69 -16.24 4.58
C GLY A 91 -2.11 -16.81 4.54
N ALA A 92 -3.08 -16.11 5.13
CA ALA A 92 -4.50 -16.41 5.04
C ALA A 92 -5.17 -15.47 4.02
N ARG A 93 -6.00 -16.05 3.14
CA ARG A 93 -6.80 -15.29 2.16
C ARG A 93 -8.26 -15.32 2.57
N ALA A 94 -8.93 -14.18 2.61
CA ALA A 94 -10.39 -14.15 2.71
C ALA A 94 -10.99 -14.77 1.42
N VAL A 95 -11.83 -15.80 1.59
CA VAL A 95 -12.37 -16.60 0.48
C VAL A 95 -13.89 -16.61 0.43
N GLU A 96 -14.55 -16.23 1.52
CA GLU A 96 -16.01 -16.22 1.62
C GLU A 96 -16.46 -15.16 2.62
N ALA A 97 -17.60 -14.54 2.35
CA ALA A 97 -18.25 -13.65 3.30
C ALA A 97 -19.75 -13.93 3.35
N ARG A 98 -20.31 -13.92 4.57
CA ARG A 98 -21.75 -14.05 4.79
C ARG A 98 -22.36 -12.70 5.10
N ARG A 99 -23.41 -12.34 4.36
CA ARG A 99 -24.18 -11.11 4.53
C ARG A 99 -25.65 -11.42 4.78
N GLU A 100 -26.26 -10.68 5.70
CA GLU A 100 -27.69 -10.75 6.02
C GLU A 100 -28.23 -9.34 6.26
N GLY A 101 -29.28 -8.95 5.53
CA GLY A 101 -29.93 -7.64 5.73
C GLY A 101 -29.00 -6.43 5.61
N GLY A 102 -27.99 -6.49 4.72
CA GLY A 102 -27.00 -5.42 4.58
C GLY A 102 -25.83 -5.45 5.57
N ARG A 103 -25.83 -6.38 6.53
CA ARG A 103 -24.76 -6.54 7.52
C ARG A 103 -23.89 -7.74 7.20
N VAL A 104 -22.57 -7.58 7.22
CA VAL A 104 -21.62 -8.69 7.21
C VAL A 104 -21.68 -9.38 8.56
N ARG A 105 -21.88 -10.70 8.54
CA ARG A 105 -21.94 -11.57 9.71
C ARG A 105 -20.57 -12.16 10.04
N HIS A 106 -19.93 -12.72 9.02
CA HIS A 106 -18.60 -13.30 9.15
C HIS A 106 -17.87 -13.29 7.81
N VAL A 107 -16.54 -13.39 7.91
CA VAL A 107 -15.63 -13.65 6.78
C VAL A 107 -14.88 -14.94 7.07
N VAL A 108 -14.77 -15.81 6.08
CA VAL A 108 -13.96 -17.02 6.17
C VAL A 108 -12.65 -16.80 5.44
N THR A 109 -11.55 -17.11 6.11
CA THR A 109 -10.23 -17.15 5.49
C THR A 109 -9.78 -18.58 5.25
N ARG A 110 -8.90 -18.77 4.27
CA ARG A 110 -8.21 -20.03 3.99
C ARG A 110 -6.70 -19.77 3.99
N GLY A 111 -5.97 -20.54 4.79
CA GLY A 111 -4.51 -20.52 4.85
C GLY A 111 -3.94 -21.93 5.09
N PRO A 112 -2.64 -22.05 5.42
CA PRO A 112 -2.00 -23.34 5.68
C PRO A 112 -2.68 -24.18 6.76
N GLY A 113 -3.27 -23.53 7.78
CA GLY A 113 -4.00 -24.18 8.87
C GLY A 113 -5.46 -24.54 8.54
N GLY A 114 -5.90 -24.41 7.28
CA GLY A 114 -7.28 -24.67 6.88
C GLY A 114 -8.15 -23.42 6.86
N ARG A 115 -9.45 -23.58 7.14
CA ARG A 115 -10.45 -22.51 7.12
C ARG A 115 -10.70 -21.97 8.52
N ILE A 116 -10.73 -20.65 8.66
CA ILE A 116 -11.03 -19.94 9.92
C ILE A 116 -12.11 -18.91 9.66
N THR A 117 -13.16 -18.91 10.49
CA THR A 117 -14.27 -17.95 10.44
C THR A 117 -14.02 -16.81 11.42
N TYR A 118 -14.17 -15.57 10.95
CA TYR A 118 -14.02 -14.34 11.73
C TYR A 118 -15.35 -13.59 11.79
N GLU A 119 -15.90 -13.51 13.00
CA GLU A 119 -17.06 -12.70 13.34
C GLU A 119 -16.60 -11.37 13.93
N ALA A 120 -17.18 -10.27 13.44
CA ALA A 120 -16.87 -8.93 13.88
C ALA A 120 -18.08 -8.01 13.72
N GLU A 121 -18.09 -6.93 14.49
CA GLU A 121 -19.12 -5.91 14.38
C GLU A 121 -18.92 -5.00 13.15
N ALA A 122 -17.67 -4.75 12.76
CA ALA A 122 -17.28 -3.93 11.63
C ALA A 122 -16.18 -4.59 10.80
N TYR A 123 -16.18 -4.35 9.49
CA TYR A 123 -15.22 -4.90 8.53
C TYR A 123 -14.62 -3.80 7.66
N VAL A 124 -13.33 -3.92 7.33
CA VAL A 124 -12.64 -3.02 6.40
C VAL A 124 -12.04 -3.83 5.25
N LEU A 125 -12.47 -3.54 4.03
CA LEU A 125 -11.92 -4.09 2.79
C LEU A 125 -10.76 -3.20 2.32
N ALA A 126 -9.53 -3.68 2.56
CA ALA A 126 -8.28 -3.04 2.15
C ALA A 126 -7.47 -3.94 1.19
N THR A 127 -8.16 -4.69 0.31
CA THR A 127 -7.56 -5.74 -0.54
C THR A 127 -6.82 -5.21 -1.77
N GLY A 128 -6.88 -3.89 -2.01
CA GLY A 128 -6.25 -3.25 -3.15
C GLY A 128 -7.05 -3.38 -4.45
N GLY A 129 -6.46 -2.97 -5.56
CA GLY A 129 -7.10 -2.99 -6.89
C GLY A 129 -6.70 -4.20 -7.71
N LEU A 130 -6.79 -4.07 -9.04
CA LEU A 130 -6.45 -5.11 -10.02
C LEU A 130 -5.03 -5.67 -9.83
N MET A 131 -4.02 -4.80 -9.72
CA MET A 131 -2.63 -5.23 -9.53
C MET A 131 -2.37 -5.93 -8.18
N GLY A 132 -3.21 -5.64 -7.17
CA GLY A 132 -3.12 -6.26 -5.84
C GLY A 132 -3.94 -7.54 -5.70
N ASN A 133 -4.63 -7.97 -6.76
CA ASN A 133 -5.61 -9.07 -6.74
C ASN A 133 -6.78 -8.85 -5.75
N GLY A 134 -7.05 -7.59 -5.38
CA GLY A 134 -8.23 -7.19 -4.62
C GLY A 134 -9.46 -7.04 -5.50
N LEU A 135 -9.24 -6.84 -6.79
CA LEU A 135 -10.24 -6.94 -7.85
C LEU A 135 -9.77 -7.98 -8.87
N THR A 136 -10.70 -8.71 -9.46
CA THR A 136 -10.42 -9.70 -10.50
C THR A 136 -11.08 -9.28 -11.80
N ALA A 137 -10.38 -9.43 -12.92
CA ALA A 137 -10.91 -9.12 -14.24
C ALA A 137 -10.99 -10.38 -15.12
N GLU A 138 -12.13 -10.56 -15.79
CA GLU A 138 -12.37 -11.57 -16.82
C GLU A 138 -12.81 -10.86 -18.10
N GLY A 139 -11.89 -10.75 -19.06
CA GLY A 139 -12.09 -9.91 -20.23
C GLY A 139 -12.31 -8.44 -19.83
N ARG A 140 -13.51 -7.92 -20.11
CA ARG A 140 -13.91 -6.54 -19.78
C ARG A 140 -14.81 -6.44 -18.55
N SER A 141 -15.02 -7.56 -17.84
CA SER A 141 -15.74 -7.57 -16.56
C SER A 141 -14.75 -7.49 -15.42
N VAL A 142 -14.95 -6.55 -14.48
CA VAL A 142 -14.21 -6.51 -13.21
C VAL A 142 -15.18 -6.76 -12.07
N ARG A 143 -14.77 -7.58 -11.11
CA ARG A 143 -15.52 -7.85 -9.88
C ARG A 143 -14.65 -7.80 -8.64
N GLU A 144 -15.26 -7.41 -7.53
CA GLU A 144 -14.70 -7.61 -6.20
C GLU A 144 -15.05 -9.04 -5.74
N PRO A 145 -14.06 -9.92 -5.52
CA PRO A 145 -14.31 -11.36 -5.47
C PRO A 145 -14.90 -11.88 -4.15
N LEU A 146 -14.88 -11.11 -3.05
CA LEU A 146 -15.25 -11.58 -1.72
C LEU A 146 -16.71 -11.30 -1.36
N PHE A 147 -17.17 -10.08 -1.62
CA PHE A 147 -18.50 -9.57 -1.29
C PHE A 147 -19.36 -9.31 -2.53
N ASP A 148 -18.78 -9.45 -3.73
CA ASP A 148 -19.45 -9.14 -5.01
C ASP A 148 -19.91 -7.68 -5.08
N LEU A 149 -19.06 -6.77 -4.60
CA LEU A 149 -19.38 -5.34 -4.58
C LEU A 149 -19.45 -4.77 -6.01
N PRO A 150 -20.35 -3.79 -6.25
CA PRO A 150 -20.41 -3.09 -7.53
C PRO A 150 -19.09 -2.35 -7.77
N VAL A 151 -18.42 -2.73 -8.86
CA VAL A 151 -17.18 -2.10 -9.32
C VAL A 151 -17.53 -1.08 -10.40
N SER A 152 -17.11 0.17 -10.20
CA SER A 152 -17.13 1.19 -11.24
C SER A 152 -16.02 0.89 -12.23
N ALA A 153 -16.38 0.70 -13.49
CA ALA A 153 -15.45 0.53 -14.60
C ALA A 153 -15.75 1.57 -15.70
N PRO A 154 -14.75 2.00 -16.48
CA PRO A 154 -14.97 2.94 -17.56
C PRO A 154 -15.77 2.29 -18.70
N ASP A 155 -16.65 3.08 -19.29
CA ASP A 155 -17.25 2.77 -20.60
C ASP A 155 -16.20 2.95 -21.71
N GLY A 156 -16.39 2.27 -22.86
CA GLY A 156 -15.50 2.45 -24.02
C GLY A 156 -14.08 1.93 -23.76
N GLU A 157 -13.06 2.49 -24.41
CA GLU A 157 -11.70 1.93 -24.32
C GLU A 157 -11.05 2.06 -22.94
N TRP A 158 -10.44 0.97 -22.47
CA TRP A 158 -9.86 0.89 -21.12
C TRP A 158 -8.41 1.36 -21.04
N ALA A 159 -7.71 1.30 -22.16
CA ALA A 159 -6.32 1.66 -22.28
C ALA A 159 -6.12 2.51 -23.54
N ASP A 160 -5.05 3.30 -23.51
CA ASP A 160 -4.60 4.10 -24.64
C ASP A 160 -3.46 3.32 -25.32
N PRO A 161 -3.30 3.37 -26.65
CA PRO A 161 -2.16 2.76 -27.32
C PRO A 161 -0.80 3.30 -26.85
N ARG A 162 -0.75 4.53 -26.33
CA ARG A 162 0.45 5.14 -25.75
C ARG A 162 0.71 4.55 -24.38
N PHE A 163 1.98 4.33 -24.05
CA PHE A 163 2.38 3.78 -22.74
C PHE A 163 2.07 4.72 -21.56
N LEU A 164 2.14 6.05 -21.77
CA LEU A 164 1.87 7.06 -20.74
C LEU A 164 1.05 8.21 -21.34
N PRO A 165 -0.27 8.02 -21.53
CA PRO A 165 -1.15 9.09 -21.97
C PRO A 165 -1.27 10.17 -20.89
N ALA A 166 -1.39 11.45 -21.31
CA ALA A 166 -1.50 12.58 -20.37
C ALA A 166 -2.72 12.48 -19.42
N GLU A 167 -3.82 11.88 -19.90
CA GLU A 167 -5.06 11.70 -19.14
C GLU A 167 -5.05 10.45 -18.22
N GLY A 168 -3.96 9.66 -18.27
CA GLY A 168 -3.89 8.34 -17.66
C GLY A 168 -4.68 7.28 -18.44
N HIS A 169 -4.58 6.02 -18.00
CA HIS A 169 -5.35 4.93 -18.59
C HIS A 169 -6.67 4.75 -17.84
N PRO A 170 -7.85 4.74 -18.52
CA PRO A 170 -9.14 4.63 -17.84
C PRO A 170 -9.27 3.45 -16.87
N PHE A 171 -8.69 2.28 -17.19
CA PHE A 171 -8.73 1.11 -16.31
C PHE A 171 -8.11 1.35 -14.93
N VAL A 172 -7.24 2.35 -14.80
CA VAL A 172 -6.60 2.71 -13.53
C VAL A 172 -7.62 3.27 -12.54
N ARG A 173 -8.73 3.86 -13.01
CA ARG A 173 -9.77 4.40 -12.12
C ARG A 173 -10.79 3.35 -11.66
N VAL A 174 -10.64 2.10 -12.09
CA VAL A 174 -11.50 0.98 -11.69
C VAL A 174 -11.39 0.76 -10.18
N GLY A 175 -12.54 0.59 -9.54
CA GLY A 175 -12.64 0.33 -8.10
C GLY A 175 -14.08 0.25 -7.61
N VAL A 176 -14.25 0.11 -6.31
CA VAL A 176 -15.55 0.07 -5.64
C VAL A 176 -16.02 1.49 -5.35
N ALA A 177 -17.26 1.80 -5.75
CA ALA A 177 -17.90 3.06 -5.38
C ALA A 177 -18.34 3.04 -3.92
N VAL A 178 -18.15 4.15 -3.21
CA VAL A 178 -18.48 4.28 -1.78
C VAL A 178 -19.18 5.61 -1.48
N ASP A 179 -19.90 5.66 -0.37
CA ASP A 179 -20.45 6.89 0.19
C ASP A 179 -19.37 7.76 0.87
N GLY A 180 -19.76 8.93 1.40
CA GLY A 180 -18.86 9.84 2.10
C GLY A 180 -18.24 9.28 3.39
N ARG A 181 -18.67 8.09 3.84
CA ARG A 181 -18.10 7.35 4.99
C ARG A 181 -17.32 6.12 4.56
N LEU A 182 -17.01 6.00 3.28
CA LEU A 182 -16.29 4.86 2.71
C LEU A 182 -17.07 3.55 2.75
N ARG A 183 -18.42 3.58 2.80
CA ARG A 183 -19.25 2.36 2.75
C ARG A 183 -19.72 2.06 1.34
N PRO A 184 -19.65 0.80 0.88
CA PRO A 184 -20.20 0.42 -0.41
C PRO A 184 -21.74 0.33 -0.34
N PRO A 185 -22.45 0.49 -1.47
CA PRO A 185 -23.90 0.45 -1.51
C PRO A 185 -24.50 -0.80 -0.87
N GLY A 186 -25.50 -0.62 0.00
CA GLY A 186 -26.22 -1.71 0.66
C GLY A 186 -25.50 -2.35 1.85
N TYR A 187 -24.35 -1.82 2.30
CA TYR A 187 -23.65 -2.31 3.48
C TYR A 187 -23.75 -1.34 4.66
N THR A 188 -24.00 -1.89 5.87
CA THR A 188 -24.09 -1.07 7.10
C THR A 188 -22.81 -1.09 7.93
N ASN A 189 -22.00 -2.16 7.82
CA ASN A 189 -20.82 -2.39 8.64
C ASN A 189 -19.56 -2.78 7.84
N LEU A 190 -19.54 -2.51 6.53
CA LEU A 190 -18.38 -2.71 5.67
C LEU A 190 -17.87 -1.35 5.19
N PHE A 191 -16.56 -1.14 5.31
CA PHE A 191 -15.86 0.04 4.81
C PHE A 191 -14.82 -0.38 3.77
N VAL A 192 -14.57 0.42 2.75
CA VAL A 192 -13.59 0.14 1.69
C VAL A 192 -12.53 1.23 1.69
N CYS A 193 -11.25 0.87 1.55
CA CYS A 193 -10.19 1.86 1.57
C CYS A 193 -9.02 1.55 0.62
N GLY A 194 -8.16 2.55 0.45
CA GLY A 194 -6.96 2.50 -0.34
C GLY A 194 -7.23 2.24 -1.81
N ARG A 195 -6.46 1.32 -2.41
CA ARG A 195 -6.52 1.08 -3.85
C ARG A 195 -7.83 0.42 -4.32
N ALA A 196 -8.63 -0.12 -3.41
CA ALA A 196 -9.93 -0.68 -3.76
C ALA A 196 -10.96 0.39 -4.16
N LEU A 197 -10.74 1.68 -3.82
CA LEU A 197 -11.64 2.77 -4.15
C LEU A 197 -11.65 3.10 -5.65
N ALA A 198 -12.82 3.47 -6.18
CA ALA A 198 -13.01 3.93 -7.56
C ALA A 198 -12.60 5.39 -7.78
N GLY A 199 -12.45 5.77 -9.05
CA GLY A 199 -12.59 7.16 -9.50
C GLY A 199 -11.33 8.02 -9.48
N TYR A 200 -10.19 7.47 -9.08
CA TYR A 200 -8.92 8.20 -9.04
C TYR A 200 -7.79 7.45 -9.75
N ASP A 201 -6.80 8.19 -10.25
CA ASP A 201 -5.60 7.65 -10.87
C ASP A 201 -4.39 7.80 -9.93
N PRO A 202 -4.04 6.76 -9.13
CA PRO A 202 -2.93 6.84 -8.18
C PRO A 202 -1.57 7.11 -8.82
N TYR A 203 -1.41 6.87 -10.13
CA TYR A 203 -0.14 6.98 -10.83
C TYR A 203 0.01 8.36 -11.46
N ALA A 204 -1.01 8.82 -12.19
CA ALA A 204 -1.01 10.15 -12.79
C ALA A 204 -1.05 11.26 -11.73
N GLU A 205 -1.81 11.06 -10.64
CA GLU A 205 -1.91 12.02 -9.54
C GLU A 205 -0.73 11.96 -8.56
N GLY A 206 0.05 10.87 -8.58
CA GLY A 206 1.05 10.58 -7.54
C GLY A 206 0.46 10.40 -6.14
N SER A 207 -0.86 10.13 -6.05
CA SER A 207 -1.64 10.17 -4.81
C SER A 207 -1.78 8.81 -4.10
N GLY A 208 -1.40 7.70 -4.76
CA GLY A 208 -1.75 6.35 -4.30
C GLY A 208 -1.37 6.01 -2.86
N GLY A 209 -0.16 6.38 -2.42
CA GLY A 209 0.29 6.17 -1.04
C GLY A 209 -0.48 7.04 -0.02
N GLY A 210 -0.74 8.30 -0.39
CA GLY A 210 -1.52 9.23 0.44
C GLY A 210 -2.96 8.76 0.61
N VAL A 211 -3.61 8.35 -0.48
CA VAL A 211 -4.97 7.78 -0.46
C VAL A 211 -5.02 6.54 0.42
N ALA A 212 -4.05 5.61 0.28
CA ALA A 212 -4.00 4.40 1.11
C ALA A 212 -3.96 4.70 2.61
N VAL A 213 -3.08 5.59 3.05
CA VAL A 213 -2.93 5.94 4.48
C VAL A 213 -4.15 6.72 4.99
N ALA A 214 -4.59 7.74 4.24
CA ALA A 214 -5.68 8.61 4.66
C ALA A 214 -7.00 7.85 4.78
N THR A 215 -7.36 7.09 3.74
CA THR A 215 -8.62 6.33 3.71
C THR A 215 -8.57 5.10 4.62
N GLY A 216 -7.39 4.47 4.79
CA GLY A 216 -7.21 3.41 5.79
C GLY A 216 -7.47 3.90 7.21
N GLY A 217 -6.90 5.05 7.58
CA GLY A 217 -7.17 5.68 8.87
C GLY A 217 -8.61 6.14 9.04
N ALA A 218 -9.24 6.66 7.98
CA ALA A 218 -10.64 7.06 8.00
C ALA A 218 -11.58 5.86 8.19
N ALA A 219 -11.41 4.79 7.39
CA ALA A 219 -12.21 3.57 7.50
C ALA A 219 -12.06 2.90 8.87
N GLY A 220 -10.84 2.87 9.44
CA GLY A 220 -10.62 2.37 10.80
C GLY A 220 -11.36 3.18 11.87
N ARG A 221 -11.42 4.51 11.73
CA ARG A 221 -12.20 5.37 12.65
C ARG A 221 -13.70 5.16 12.49
N GLU A 222 -14.20 5.05 11.27
CA GLU A 222 -15.62 4.75 11.04
C GLU A 222 -16.02 3.38 11.60
N ALA A 223 -15.17 2.36 11.41
CA ALA A 223 -15.36 1.05 12.01
C ALA A 223 -15.40 1.14 13.55
N ALA A 224 -14.45 1.84 14.18
CA ALA A 224 -14.43 2.03 15.62
C ALA A 224 -15.66 2.79 16.14
N ARG A 225 -16.11 3.83 15.42
CA ARG A 225 -17.34 4.59 15.75
C ARG A 225 -18.58 3.71 15.73
N LEU A 226 -18.70 2.86 14.71
CA LEU A 226 -19.81 1.93 14.58
C LEU A 226 -19.87 0.96 15.77
N VAL A 227 -18.73 0.41 16.18
CA VAL A 227 -18.63 -0.51 17.33
C VAL A 227 -18.90 0.19 18.66
N ALA A 228 -18.45 1.43 18.81
CA ALA A 228 -18.68 2.23 20.01
C ALA A 228 -20.13 2.74 20.16
N GLY A 229 -21.03 2.46 19.21
CA GLY A 229 -22.41 2.92 19.22
C GLY A 229 -22.59 4.42 18.96
N GLY A 230 -21.58 5.09 18.38
CA GLY A 230 -21.59 6.54 18.19
C GLY A 230 -22.34 6.98 16.93
N GLU A 231 -23.46 7.69 17.11
CA GLU A 231 -23.98 8.58 16.06
C GLU A 231 -23.00 9.73 15.75
N PRO A 232 -23.05 10.32 14.54
CA PRO A 232 -22.04 11.25 14.06
C PRO A 232 -22.06 12.55 14.88
N ARG A 233 -20.88 13.03 15.27
CA ARG A 233 -20.68 14.45 15.62
C ARG A 233 -20.39 15.25 14.36
#